data_AF-A0A447RZB9-F1
#
_entry.id   AF-A0A447RZB9-F1
#
_cell.length_a   1.000
_cell.length_b   1.000
_cell.length_c   1.000
_cell.angle_alpha   90.00
_cell.angle_beta   90.00
_cell.angle_gamma   90.00
#
_symmetry.space_group_name_H-M   'P 1'
#
loop_
_entity.id
_entity.type
_entity.pdbx_description
1 polymer ?
#
loop_
_entity_poly.entity_id
_entity_poly.type
_entity_poly.pdbx_seq_one_letter_code
_entity_poly.pdbx_strand_id
1 'polypeptide(L)'
;MGPRFPVSLRISADDFLKGGNTLEDSLRILELCQEKVDIINVSAAQNDNLNLQIDQMSLEDGWKRYLSRAVRDKFHKPTVIAGNIRTPQVAEDILASGDADLIAIGRGLIAEPEWVQKVQGGKERLMRKCISCNIGCADHRIARSRPLRCSINPDIIHGDAYKMRRVNRDTNVVVIGAGTAGMEAACTAAEVGCHTWLLEAKNHVGGLASEISRLPEKKRIADFPQFMKNRIASLDNLMLQIGKRADVASVSALRPHLIVNATGSTPLLPPIERLAGKH
;
A
#
# COMPACT_ATOMS: atom_id res chain seq x y z
N MET A 1 -21.12 20.05 24.68
CA MET A 1 -21.34 20.31 23.24
C MET A 1 -22.84 20.46 23.00
N GLY A 2 -23.27 21.24 22.00
CA GLY A 2 -24.69 21.36 21.64
C GLY A 2 -25.19 20.22 20.73
N PRO A 3 -26.50 20.14 20.45
CA PRO A 3 -27.12 19.00 19.75
C PRO A 3 -26.73 18.83 18.27
N ARG A 4 -25.97 19.77 17.68
CA ARG A 4 -25.51 19.70 16.27
C ARG A 4 -24.04 19.30 16.14
N PHE A 5 -23.40 18.89 17.23
CA PHE A 5 -22.00 18.48 17.22
C PHE A 5 -21.92 16.95 17.15
N PRO A 6 -21.51 16.34 16.01
CA PRO A 6 -21.46 14.90 15.88
C PRO A 6 -20.39 14.31 16.80
N VAL A 7 -20.75 13.26 17.55
CA VAL A 7 -19.86 12.54 18.45
C VAL A 7 -19.66 11.13 17.93
N SER A 8 -18.42 10.78 17.58
CA SER A 8 -18.02 9.41 17.30
C SER A 8 -17.26 8.82 18.47
N LEU A 9 -17.62 7.59 18.85
CA LEU A 9 -16.87 6.78 19.81
C LEU A 9 -16.17 5.65 19.05
N ARG A 10 -14.86 5.51 19.26
CA ARG A 10 -14.10 4.38 18.75
C ARG A 10 -13.84 3.36 19.85
N ILE A 11 -14.19 2.11 19.59
CA ILE A 11 -14.09 1.00 20.54
C ILE A 11 -13.30 -0.17 19.96
N SER A 12 -12.53 -0.86 20.80
CA SER A 12 -12.06 -2.22 20.52
C SER A 12 -13.22 -3.17 20.81
N ALA A 13 -13.87 -3.70 19.78
CA ALA A 13 -15.00 -4.59 19.98
C ALA A 13 -14.56 -5.95 20.55
N ASP A 14 -13.37 -6.42 20.19
CA ASP A 14 -12.78 -7.62 20.78
C ASP A 14 -11.30 -7.38 20.99
N ASP A 15 -10.82 -7.57 22.22
CA ASP A 15 -9.42 -7.35 22.55
C ASP A 15 -8.50 -8.45 22.03
N PHE A 16 -9.04 -9.64 21.70
CA PHE A 16 -8.29 -10.82 21.27
C PHE A 16 -7.14 -11.18 22.24
N LEU A 17 -7.37 -10.98 23.54
CA LEU A 17 -6.43 -11.27 24.62
C LEU A 17 -7.09 -12.14 25.68
N LYS A 18 -6.32 -13.05 26.26
CA LYS A 18 -6.78 -13.84 27.42
C LYS A 18 -7.04 -12.88 28.59
N GLY A 19 -8.29 -12.83 29.05
CA GLY A 19 -8.73 -11.91 30.11
C GLY A 19 -8.98 -10.47 29.66
N GLY A 20 -8.91 -10.20 28.35
CA GLY A 20 -9.37 -8.93 27.76
C GLY A 20 -10.88 -8.92 27.55
N ASN A 21 -11.42 -7.78 27.11
CA ASN A 21 -12.85 -7.67 26.80
C ASN A 21 -13.17 -8.47 25.55
N THR A 22 -14.17 -9.33 25.66
CA THR A 22 -14.75 -10.02 24.51
C THR A 22 -15.72 -9.09 23.76
N LEU A 23 -16.18 -9.52 22.58
CA LEU A 23 -17.30 -8.86 21.90
C LEU A 23 -18.51 -8.65 22.81
N GLU A 24 -18.86 -9.65 23.62
CA GLU A 24 -20.01 -9.54 24.51
C GLU A 24 -19.79 -8.46 25.58
N ASP A 25 -18.60 -8.40 26.18
CA ASP A 25 -18.26 -7.39 27.18
C ASP A 25 -18.30 -5.99 26.58
N SER A 26 -17.72 -5.80 25.39
CA SER A 26 -17.73 -4.53 24.66
C SER A 26 -19.15 -4.07 24.33
N LEU A 27 -20.04 -4.99 23.97
CA LEU A 27 -21.45 -4.68 23.76
C LEU A 27 -22.14 -4.26 25.08
N ARG A 28 -21.84 -4.87 26.23
CA ARG A 28 -22.36 -4.41 27.53
C ARG A 28 -21.82 -3.03 27.92
N ILE A 29 -20.54 -2.77 27.62
CA ILE A 29 -19.94 -1.44 27.86
C ILE A 29 -20.64 -0.37 27.01
N LEU A 30 -20.93 -0.67 25.75
CA LEU A 30 -21.62 0.26 24.85
C LEU A 30 -23.05 0.59 25.30
N GLU A 31 -23.76 -0.31 25.97
CA GLU A 31 -25.10 -0.02 26.54
C GLU A 31 -25.08 1.19 27.48
N LEU A 32 -23.96 1.43 28.16
CA LEU A 32 -23.81 2.53 29.12
C LEU A 32 -23.69 3.91 28.45
N CYS A 33 -23.31 3.97 27.17
CA CYS A 33 -22.93 5.22 26.53
C CYS A 33 -23.40 5.42 25.08
N GLN A 34 -23.88 4.38 24.39
CA GLN A 34 -24.21 4.44 22.96
C GLN A 34 -25.27 5.49 22.62
N GLU A 35 -26.22 5.74 23.53
CA GLU A 35 -27.27 6.75 23.32
C GLU A 35 -26.69 8.17 23.22
N LYS A 36 -25.51 8.41 23.80
CA LYS A 36 -24.83 9.70 23.84
C LYS A 36 -23.89 9.92 22.65
N VAL A 37 -23.82 8.97 21.71
CA VAL A 37 -22.95 9.04 20.54
C VAL A 37 -23.75 8.83 19.27
N ASP A 38 -23.30 9.47 18.19
CA ASP A 38 -23.99 9.43 16.90
C ASP A 38 -23.49 8.29 16.02
N ILE A 39 -22.19 7.98 16.12
CA ILE A 39 -21.52 7.00 15.25
C ILE A 39 -20.55 6.14 16.07
N ILE A 40 -20.60 4.82 15.92
CA ILE A 40 -19.67 3.90 16.58
C ILE A 40 -18.61 3.43 15.59
N ASN A 41 -17.36 3.80 15.82
CA ASN A 41 -16.22 3.32 15.06
C ASN A 41 -15.71 2.02 15.67
N VAL A 42 -15.88 0.93 14.95
CA VAL A 42 -15.58 -0.42 15.43
C VAL A 42 -14.19 -0.81 14.98
N SER A 43 -13.32 -1.03 15.96
CA SER A 43 -11.98 -1.58 15.81
C SER A 43 -11.89 -2.89 16.59
N ALA A 44 -10.68 -3.44 16.68
CA ALA A 44 -10.39 -4.58 17.54
C ALA A 44 -8.91 -4.57 17.93
N ALA A 45 -8.56 -5.46 18.85
CA ALA A 45 -7.23 -5.69 19.36
C ALA A 45 -6.64 -4.52 20.17
N GLN A 46 -5.56 -4.85 20.87
CA GLN A 46 -4.81 -4.01 21.80
C GLN A 46 -3.34 -3.96 21.40
N ASN A 47 -2.51 -3.26 22.20
CA ASN A 47 -1.09 -3.14 21.91
C ASN A 47 -0.34 -4.48 22.02
N ASP A 48 -0.80 -5.41 22.86
CA ASP A 48 -0.18 -6.73 23.05
C ASP A 48 -0.36 -7.67 21.85
N ASN A 49 -1.31 -7.37 20.96
CA ASN A 49 -1.54 -8.07 19.69
C ASN A 49 -1.63 -7.05 18.54
N LEU A 50 -0.64 -6.16 18.49
CA LEU A 50 -0.54 -5.06 17.54
C LEU A 50 -0.71 -5.46 16.07
N ASN A 51 -0.34 -6.69 15.71
CA ASN A 51 -0.50 -7.24 14.35
C ASN A 51 -1.97 -7.45 13.94
N LEU A 52 -2.89 -7.54 14.90
CA LEU A 52 -4.34 -7.53 14.70
C LEU A 52 -4.90 -6.10 14.74
N GLN A 53 -4.35 -5.23 15.60
CA GLN A 53 -4.75 -3.82 15.66
C GLN A 53 -4.37 -3.09 14.36
N ILE A 54 -3.18 -3.36 13.85
CA ILE A 54 -2.62 -2.85 12.59
C ILE A 54 -2.45 -4.02 11.65
N ASP A 55 -3.52 -4.31 10.92
CA ASP A 55 -3.69 -5.59 10.24
C ASP A 55 -2.44 -6.02 9.46
N GLN A 56 -1.84 -7.13 9.87
CA GLN A 56 -0.73 -7.77 9.17
C GLN A 56 -1.11 -8.19 7.75
N MET A 57 -0.09 -8.43 6.93
CA MET A 57 -0.24 -8.76 5.51
C MET A 57 -1.02 -10.06 5.25
N SER A 58 -1.03 -11.00 6.20
CA SER A 58 -1.69 -12.31 6.04
C SER A 58 -3.18 -12.32 6.42
N LEU A 59 -3.68 -11.30 7.13
CA LEU A 59 -5.11 -11.22 7.47
C LEU A 59 -5.94 -10.93 6.22
N GLU A 60 -7.13 -11.49 6.12
CA GLU A 60 -8.05 -11.23 5.01
C GLU A 60 -8.48 -9.76 4.93
N ASP A 61 -8.87 -9.32 3.74
CA ASP A 61 -9.45 -7.99 3.56
C ASP A 61 -10.86 -7.98 4.18
N GLY A 62 -11.16 -6.97 5.01
CA GLY A 62 -12.46 -6.86 5.68
C GLY A 62 -12.69 -7.83 6.85
N TRP A 63 -11.65 -8.52 7.36
CA TRP A 63 -11.79 -9.60 8.36
C TRP A 63 -12.54 -9.22 9.65
N LYS A 64 -12.57 -7.93 10.02
CA LYS A 64 -13.28 -7.41 11.20
C LYS A 64 -14.79 -7.15 10.97
N ARG A 65 -15.32 -7.41 9.76
CA ARG A 65 -16.70 -7.04 9.38
C ARG A 65 -17.77 -7.55 10.33
N TYR A 66 -17.60 -8.77 10.86
CA TYR A 66 -18.54 -9.37 11.81
C TYR A 66 -18.63 -8.60 13.13
N LEU A 67 -17.54 -7.97 13.60
CA LEU A 67 -17.55 -7.16 14.82
C LEU A 67 -18.39 -5.90 14.63
N SER A 68 -18.19 -5.22 13.49
CA SER A 68 -18.97 -4.03 13.13
C SER A 68 -20.46 -4.35 12.99
N ARG A 69 -20.78 -5.47 12.33
CA ARG A 69 -22.16 -5.98 12.22
C ARG A 69 -22.80 -6.23 13.58
N ALA A 70 -22.10 -6.91 14.49
CA ALA A 70 -22.65 -7.18 15.82
C ALA A 70 -23.00 -5.91 16.61
N VAL A 71 -22.16 -4.87 16.52
CA VAL A 71 -22.47 -3.55 17.10
C VAL A 71 -23.67 -2.91 16.41
N ARG A 72 -23.69 -2.91 15.08
CA ARG A 72 -24.75 -2.31 14.27
C ARG A 72 -26.10 -2.97 14.52
N ASP A 73 -26.15 -4.30 14.53
CA ASP A 73 -27.37 -5.09 14.71
C ASP A 73 -27.95 -4.91 16.12
N LYS A 74 -27.10 -4.75 17.14
CA LYS A 74 -27.55 -4.57 18.52
C LYS A 74 -28.11 -3.17 18.80
N PHE A 75 -27.46 -2.11 18.28
CA PHE A 75 -27.79 -0.73 18.67
C PHE A 75 -28.51 0.06 17.58
N HIS A 76 -28.57 -0.46 16.35
CA HIS A 76 -29.12 0.24 15.19
C HIS A 76 -28.53 1.65 14.98
N LYS A 77 -27.27 1.82 15.39
CA LYS A 77 -26.47 3.04 15.22
C LYS A 77 -25.60 2.90 13.97
N PRO A 78 -25.33 4.00 13.25
CA PRO A 78 -24.34 4.00 12.18
C PRO A 78 -22.97 3.51 12.68
N THR A 79 -22.38 2.56 11.98
CA THR A 79 -21.05 2.03 12.31
C THR A 79 -20.01 2.38 11.24
N VAL A 80 -18.77 2.58 11.70
CA VAL A 80 -17.59 2.76 10.85
C VAL A 80 -16.66 1.57 11.06
N ILE A 81 -16.14 0.98 10.00
CA ILE A 81 -15.17 -0.12 10.08
C ILE A 81 -13.85 0.19 9.38
N ALA A 82 -12.74 -0.24 9.99
CA ALA A 82 -11.45 -0.44 9.33
C ALA A 82 -11.01 -1.91 9.47
N GLY A 83 -10.23 -2.43 8.52
CA GLY A 83 -9.66 -3.78 8.61
C GLY A 83 -9.20 -4.28 7.25
N ASN A 84 -7.98 -3.94 6.84
CA ASN A 84 -7.41 -4.31 5.53
C ASN A 84 -8.33 -4.00 4.31
N ILE A 85 -9.13 -2.94 4.36
CA ILE A 85 -10.01 -2.54 3.24
C ILE A 85 -9.14 -1.82 2.19
N ARG A 86 -8.72 -2.57 1.17
CA ARG A 86 -7.68 -2.14 0.20
C ARG A 86 -8.19 -1.91 -1.20
N THR A 87 -9.29 -2.56 -1.56
CA THR A 87 -9.93 -2.45 -2.86
C THR A 87 -11.32 -1.85 -2.72
N PRO A 88 -11.82 -1.17 -3.76
CA PRO A 88 -13.19 -0.64 -3.76
C PRO A 88 -14.21 -1.76 -3.64
N GLN A 89 -13.96 -2.91 -4.28
CA GLN A 89 -14.83 -4.08 -4.16
C GLN A 89 -15.00 -4.53 -2.70
N VAL A 90 -13.95 -4.60 -1.89
CA VAL A 90 -14.08 -4.98 -0.48
C VAL A 90 -14.88 -3.93 0.31
N ALA A 91 -14.68 -2.64 0.00
CA ALA A 91 -15.46 -1.58 0.63
C ALA A 91 -16.95 -1.71 0.28
N GLU A 92 -17.27 -1.94 -1.00
CA GLU A 92 -18.62 -2.16 -1.49
C GLU A 92 -19.25 -3.41 -0.87
N ASP A 93 -18.54 -4.53 -0.84
CA ASP A 93 -19.03 -5.79 -0.26
C ASP A 93 -19.41 -5.66 1.22
N ILE A 94 -18.72 -4.79 1.97
CA ILE A 94 -19.00 -4.49 3.39
C ILE A 94 -20.25 -3.62 3.53
N LEU A 95 -20.42 -2.62 2.66
CA LEU A 95 -21.57 -1.72 2.68
C LEU A 95 -22.83 -2.45 2.23
N ALA A 96 -22.76 -3.18 1.11
CA ALA A 96 -23.89 -3.88 0.50
C ALA A 96 -24.46 -5.00 1.39
N SER A 97 -23.61 -5.64 2.21
CA SER A 97 -24.04 -6.66 3.17
C SER A 97 -24.59 -6.10 4.49
N GLY A 98 -24.51 -4.78 4.70
CA GLY A 98 -24.89 -4.15 5.96
C GLY A 98 -23.94 -4.43 7.13
N ASP A 99 -22.67 -4.76 6.87
CA ASP A 99 -21.69 -4.96 7.94
C ASP A 99 -21.23 -3.64 8.58
N ALA A 100 -21.31 -2.55 7.83
CA ALA A 100 -21.08 -1.19 8.31
C ALA A 100 -21.79 -0.17 7.41
N ASP A 101 -21.95 1.04 7.91
CA ASP A 101 -22.53 2.15 7.15
C ASP A 101 -21.44 3.07 6.57
N LEU A 102 -20.22 3.02 7.12
CA LEU A 102 -19.08 3.84 6.73
C LEU A 102 -17.77 3.04 6.72
N ILE A 103 -16.89 3.38 5.79
CA ILE A 103 -15.58 2.75 5.62
C ILE A 103 -14.47 3.70 6.08
N ALA A 104 -13.64 3.23 7.02
CA ALA A 104 -12.43 3.93 7.44
C ALA A 104 -11.19 3.34 6.74
N ILE A 105 -10.55 4.16 5.92
CA ILE A 105 -9.32 3.81 5.21
C ILE A 105 -8.14 4.54 5.85
N GLY A 106 -7.28 3.81 6.58
CA GLY A 106 -6.05 4.37 7.15
C GLY A 106 -4.88 4.28 6.17
N ARG A 107 -4.14 3.17 6.23
CA ARG A 107 -2.93 2.92 5.42
C ARG A 107 -3.16 3.04 3.91
N GLY A 108 -4.39 2.75 3.44
CA GLY A 108 -4.78 2.95 2.04
C GLY A 108 -4.61 4.40 1.58
N LEU A 109 -5.00 5.39 2.40
CA LEU A 109 -4.86 6.81 2.09
C LEU A 109 -3.42 7.32 2.22
N ILE A 110 -2.58 6.66 3.03
CA ILE A 110 -1.13 6.94 3.06
C ILE A 110 -0.48 6.49 1.74
N ALA A 111 -0.86 5.31 1.24
CA ALA A 111 -0.37 4.79 -0.03
C ALA A 111 -0.95 5.55 -1.24
N GLU A 112 -2.21 5.95 -1.17
CA GLU A 112 -2.94 6.61 -2.24
C GLU A 112 -3.87 7.69 -1.67
N PRO A 113 -3.41 8.94 -1.56
CA PRO A 113 -4.27 10.04 -1.09
C PRO A 113 -5.47 10.30 -2.00
N GLU A 114 -5.35 10.00 -3.30
CA GLU A 114 -6.43 10.18 -4.29
C GLU A 114 -7.38 8.97 -4.37
N TRP A 115 -7.39 8.07 -3.37
CA TRP A 115 -8.13 6.80 -3.42
C TRP A 115 -9.58 7.01 -3.87
N VAL A 116 -10.33 7.89 -3.18
CA VAL A 116 -11.74 8.16 -3.48
C VAL A 116 -11.93 8.72 -4.89
N GLN A 117 -11.09 9.68 -5.28
CA GLN A 117 -11.17 10.32 -6.60
C GLN A 117 -10.88 9.32 -7.73
N LYS A 118 -9.91 8.41 -7.53
CA LYS A 118 -9.57 7.38 -8.51
C LYS A 118 -10.67 6.34 -8.64
N VAL A 119 -11.32 5.96 -7.53
CA VAL A 119 -12.47 5.05 -7.58
C VAL A 119 -13.63 5.71 -8.32
N GLN A 120 -14.02 6.92 -7.92
CA GLN A 120 -15.09 7.67 -8.56
C GLN A 120 -14.85 7.89 -10.06
N GLY A 121 -13.59 8.10 -10.46
CA GLY A 121 -13.20 8.30 -11.85
C GLY A 121 -12.90 7.03 -12.66
N GLY A 122 -13.12 5.81 -12.10
CA GLY A 122 -12.83 4.55 -12.80
C GLY A 122 -11.34 4.29 -13.07
N LYS A 123 -10.45 4.91 -12.29
CA LYS A 123 -8.98 4.85 -12.44
C LYS A 123 -8.32 3.89 -11.46
N GLU A 124 -9.04 2.86 -11.01
CA GLU A 124 -8.55 1.88 -10.02
C GLU A 124 -7.24 1.18 -10.44
N ARG A 125 -7.04 0.96 -11.75
CA ARG A 125 -5.81 0.36 -12.28
C ARG A 125 -4.56 1.21 -11.99
N LEU A 126 -4.72 2.51 -11.76
CA LEU A 126 -3.66 3.47 -11.42
C LEU A 126 -3.65 3.82 -9.92
N MET A 127 -4.33 3.01 -9.10
CA MET A 127 -4.41 3.19 -7.66
C MET A 127 -3.28 2.42 -6.96
N ARG A 128 -2.50 3.09 -6.12
CA ARG A 128 -1.48 2.45 -5.26
C ARG A 128 -2.14 1.71 -4.11
N LYS A 129 -2.51 0.45 -4.33
CA LYS A 129 -3.05 -0.43 -3.27
C LYS A 129 -1.99 -0.62 -2.18
N CYS A 130 -2.30 -0.17 -0.95
CA CYS A 130 -1.46 -0.44 0.22
C CYS A 130 -1.09 -1.93 0.27
N ILE A 131 0.17 -2.29 0.51
CA ILE A 131 0.61 -3.70 0.56
C ILE A 131 0.59 -4.30 1.97
N SER A 132 0.03 -3.59 2.97
CA SER A 132 -0.01 -4.00 4.39
C SER A 132 1.36 -4.36 4.98
N CYS A 133 2.45 -3.72 4.51
CA CYS A 133 3.81 -4.03 4.96
C CYS A 133 4.14 -3.52 6.38
N ASN A 134 3.40 -2.54 6.88
CA ASN A 134 3.59 -1.91 8.19
C ASN A 134 4.97 -1.26 8.46
N ILE A 135 5.85 -1.17 7.45
CA ILE A 135 7.22 -0.64 7.60
C ILE A 135 7.23 0.90 7.71
N GLY A 136 6.95 1.59 6.60
CA GLY A 136 7.03 3.06 6.58
C GLY A 136 5.95 3.73 7.43
N CYS A 137 4.83 3.05 7.68
CA CYS A 137 3.72 3.61 8.43
C CYS A 137 3.79 3.26 9.91
N ALA A 138 3.41 2.03 10.27
CA ALA A 138 3.28 1.62 11.66
C ALA A 138 4.61 1.54 12.41
N ASP A 139 5.63 0.88 11.86
CA ASP A 139 6.97 0.76 12.48
C ASP A 139 7.61 2.14 12.69
N HIS A 140 7.57 3.02 11.68
CA HIS A 140 8.03 4.40 11.84
C HIS A 140 7.28 5.15 12.95
N ARG A 141 5.94 5.16 12.93
CA ARG A 141 5.15 5.95 13.89
C ARG A 141 5.24 5.42 15.32
N ILE A 142 5.17 4.10 15.49
CA ILE A 142 4.94 3.46 16.79
C ILE A 142 6.23 2.96 17.40
N ALA A 143 7.02 2.18 16.65
CA ALA A 143 8.21 1.55 17.19
C ALA A 143 9.42 2.50 17.19
N ARG A 144 9.51 3.40 16.20
CA ARG A 144 10.70 4.26 16.01
C ARG A 144 10.47 5.74 16.32
N SER A 145 9.24 6.16 16.57
CA SER A 145 8.86 7.58 16.74
C SER A 145 9.43 8.49 15.64
N ARG A 146 9.36 8.04 14.39
CA ARG A 146 9.82 8.74 13.18
C ARG A 146 8.65 9.24 12.35
N PRO A 147 8.87 10.26 11.50
CA PRO A 147 7.89 10.67 10.51
C PRO A 147 7.42 9.50 9.66
N LEU A 148 6.12 9.51 9.34
CA LEU A 148 5.50 8.53 8.46
C LEU A 148 6.23 8.48 7.11
N ARG A 149 6.27 7.29 6.54
CA ARG A 149 6.68 6.98 5.17
C ARG A 149 5.73 5.93 4.60
N CYS A 150 5.88 5.62 3.33
CA CYS A 150 5.24 4.46 2.73
C CYS A 150 6.25 3.74 1.82
N SER A 151 6.23 2.41 1.84
CA SER A 151 7.12 1.63 0.98
C SER A 151 6.81 1.73 -0.51
N ILE A 152 5.60 2.19 -0.86
CA ILE A 152 5.10 2.26 -2.24
C ILE A 152 4.60 3.66 -2.64
N ASN A 153 4.61 4.61 -1.70
CA ASN A 153 4.37 6.02 -1.97
C ASN A 153 5.57 6.82 -1.43
N PRO A 154 6.52 7.20 -2.30
CA PRO A 154 7.72 7.90 -1.87
C PRO A 154 7.44 9.34 -1.42
N ASP A 155 6.34 9.95 -1.85
CA ASP A 155 5.97 11.34 -1.54
C ASP A 155 4.59 11.43 -0.86
N ILE A 156 4.57 11.15 0.45
CA ILE A 156 3.34 11.25 1.25
C ILE A 156 3.03 12.68 1.71
N ILE A 157 3.93 13.65 1.49
CA ILE A 157 3.81 15.01 2.03
C ILE A 157 3.37 15.99 0.95
N HIS A 158 3.99 15.92 -0.23
CA HIS A 158 3.79 16.90 -1.29
C HIS A 158 2.91 16.39 -2.43
N GLY A 159 2.42 15.14 -2.37
CA GLY A 159 1.42 14.62 -3.30
C GLY A 159 1.90 14.60 -4.75
N ASP A 160 3.14 14.18 -4.99
CA ASP A 160 3.79 14.14 -6.29
C ASP A 160 3.99 15.54 -6.93
N ALA A 161 4.20 16.59 -6.13
CA ALA A 161 4.43 17.96 -6.62
C ALA A 161 5.61 18.08 -7.62
N TYR A 162 6.51 17.10 -7.66
CA TYR A 162 7.57 17.03 -8.68
C TYR A 162 7.03 17.00 -10.11
N LYS A 163 5.80 16.50 -10.34
CA LYS A 163 5.17 16.46 -11.68
C LYS A 163 4.99 17.85 -12.30
N MET A 164 4.95 18.89 -11.46
CA MET A 164 4.88 20.29 -11.91
C MET A 164 6.25 20.84 -12.35
N ARG A 165 7.36 20.13 -12.07
CA ARG A 165 8.73 20.55 -12.40
C ARG A 165 9.15 19.98 -13.76
N ARG A 166 8.59 20.52 -14.83
CA ARG A 166 8.89 20.10 -16.20
C ARG A 166 10.37 20.28 -16.56
N VAL A 167 10.92 19.32 -17.28
CA VAL A 167 12.24 19.42 -17.92
C VAL A 167 12.05 20.02 -19.31
N ASN A 168 12.46 21.27 -19.50
CA ASN A 168 12.20 22.03 -20.74
C ASN A 168 13.23 21.81 -21.86
N ARG A 169 14.15 20.85 -21.69
CA ARG A 169 15.15 20.48 -22.70
C ARG A 169 14.94 19.02 -23.08
N ASP A 170 15.11 18.69 -24.36
CA ASP A 170 15.03 17.31 -24.83
C ASP A 170 16.07 16.46 -24.10
N THR A 171 15.59 15.59 -23.20
CA THR A 171 16.43 14.83 -22.28
C THR A 171 16.12 13.34 -22.43
N ASN A 172 17.12 12.60 -22.89
CA ASN A 172 17.11 11.14 -22.95
C ASN A 172 17.58 10.55 -21.62
N VAL A 173 16.74 9.76 -20.96
CA VAL A 173 17.04 9.06 -19.71
C VAL A 173 17.01 7.56 -19.96
N VAL A 174 18.12 6.87 -19.68
CA VAL A 174 18.20 5.41 -19.78
C VAL A 174 18.28 4.81 -18.38
N VAL A 175 17.29 4.00 -18.03
CA VAL A 175 17.19 3.30 -16.74
C VAL A 175 17.49 1.83 -16.95
N ILE A 176 18.44 1.30 -16.19
CA ILE A 176 18.92 -0.09 -16.30
C ILE A 176 18.40 -0.89 -15.10
N GLY A 177 17.52 -1.86 -15.36
CA GLY A 177 16.86 -2.72 -14.37
C GLY A 177 15.44 -2.24 -14.07
N ALA A 178 14.44 -3.07 -14.36
CA ALA A 178 13.03 -2.81 -14.07
C ALA A 178 12.59 -3.43 -12.73
N GLY A 179 13.45 -3.34 -11.71
CA GLY A 179 13.04 -3.47 -10.32
C GLY A 179 12.20 -2.28 -9.85
N THR A 180 11.75 -2.29 -8.60
CA THR A 180 10.93 -1.21 -8.02
C THR A 180 11.58 0.17 -8.16
N ALA A 181 12.88 0.28 -7.87
CA ALA A 181 13.61 1.53 -7.98
C ALA A 181 13.70 2.04 -9.44
N GLY A 182 14.01 1.16 -10.39
CA GLY A 182 14.14 1.55 -11.79
C GLY A 182 12.79 1.89 -12.43
N MET A 183 11.73 1.14 -12.12
CA MET A 183 10.39 1.49 -12.59
C MET A 183 9.94 2.87 -12.06
N GLU A 184 10.20 3.17 -10.78
CA GLU A 184 9.84 4.47 -10.19
C GLU A 184 10.65 5.61 -10.82
N ALA A 185 11.96 5.42 -10.99
CA ALA A 185 12.83 6.40 -11.63
C ALA A 185 12.41 6.65 -13.09
N ALA A 186 12.10 5.59 -13.84
CA ALA A 186 11.66 5.70 -15.23
C ALA A 186 10.32 6.44 -15.35
N CYS A 187 9.32 6.09 -14.53
CA CYS A 187 8.04 6.80 -14.54
C CYS A 187 8.21 8.26 -14.15
N THR A 188 9.00 8.54 -13.10
CA THR A 188 9.27 9.91 -12.64
C THR A 188 9.92 10.76 -13.73
N ALA A 189 10.92 10.23 -14.43
CA ALA A 189 11.59 10.92 -15.54
C ALA A 189 10.64 11.20 -16.71
N ALA A 190 9.85 10.21 -17.10
CA ALA A 190 8.85 10.36 -18.17
C ALA A 190 7.76 11.38 -17.79
N GLU A 191 7.27 11.35 -16.55
CA GLU A 191 6.23 12.27 -16.07
C GLU A 191 6.66 13.73 -16.03
N VAL A 192 7.96 14.02 -15.88
CA VAL A 192 8.50 15.40 -15.99
C VAL A 192 8.85 15.82 -17.43
N GLY A 193 8.69 14.92 -18.41
CA GLY A 193 8.82 15.20 -19.84
C GLY A 193 10.01 14.57 -20.56
N CYS A 194 10.84 13.78 -19.88
CA CYS A 194 12.00 13.15 -20.52
C CYS A 194 11.60 11.98 -21.44
N HIS A 195 12.34 11.76 -22.53
CA HIS A 195 12.28 10.50 -23.27
C HIS A 195 13.01 9.43 -22.47
N THR A 196 12.29 8.38 -22.08
CA THR A 196 12.79 7.42 -21.11
C THR A 196 12.83 6.01 -21.71
N TRP A 197 13.97 5.33 -21.56
CA TRP A 197 14.11 3.91 -21.87
C TRP A 197 14.32 3.14 -20.57
N LEU A 198 13.52 2.10 -20.36
CA LEU A 198 13.65 1.18 -19.23
C LEU A 198 14.08 -0.19 -19.77
N LEU A 199 15.32 -0.58 -19.49
CA LEU A 199 15.91 -1.83 -19.97
C LEU A 199 15.89 -2.88 -18.85
N GLU A 200 15.37 -4.07 -19.13
CA GLU A 200 15.31 -5.17 -18.17
C GLU A 200 15.85 -6.46 -18.80
N ALA A 201 16.77 -7.12 -18.09
CA ALA A 201 17.42 -8.33 -18.56
C ALA A 201 16.47 -9.55 -18.57
N LYS A 202 15.53 -9.63 -17.63
CA LYS A 202 14.52 -10.70 -17.55
C LYS A 202 13.35 -10.42 -18.51
N ASN A 203 12.57 -11.46 -18.80
CA ASN A 203 11.33 -11.34 -19.59
C ASN A 203 10.13 -10.80 -18.79
N HIS A 204 10.37 -10.20 -17.62
CA HIS A 204 9.35 -9.60 -16.77
C HIS A 204 9.95 -8.48 -15.91
N VAL A 205 9.12 -7.51 -15.54
CA VAL A 205 9.47 -6.42 -14.62
C VAL A 205 9.08 -6.75 -13.18
N GLY A 206 9.52 -5.91 -12.24
CA GLY A 206 9.18 -5.97 -10.82
C GLY A 206 10.36 -6.33 -9.91
N GLY A 207 11.42 -6.91 -10.48
CA GLY A 207 12.63 -7.29 -9.75
C GLY A 207 12.33 -8.15 -8.52
N LEU A 208 13.03 -7.90 -7.41
CA LEU A 208 12.88 -8.66 -6.18
C LEU A 208 11.44 -8.65 -5.63
N ALA A 209 10.69 -7.56 -5.81
CA ALA A 209 9.31 -7.46 -5.33
C ALA A 209 8.39 -8.54 -5.94
N SER A 210 8.60 -8.87 -7.21
CA SER A 210 7.86 -9.94 -7.91
C SER A 210 8.30 -11.35 -7.50
N GLU A 211 9.53 -11.52 -7.02
CA GLU A 211 10.00 -12.81 -6.51
C GLU A 211 9.48 -13.05 -5.09
N ILE A 212 9.62 -12.07 -4.19
CA ILE A 212 9.18 -12.21 -2.80
C ILE A 212 7.67 -12.33 -2.67
N SER A 213 6.90 -11.78 -3.62
CA SER A 213 5.45 -11.89 -3.61
C SER A 213 4.93 -13.31 -3.84
N ARG A 214 5.80 -14.25 -4.26
CA ARG A 214 5.45 -15.67 -4.40
C ARG A 214 5.40 -16.41 -3.07
N LEU A 215 5.94 -15.84 -2.00
CA LEU A 215 5.94 -16.45 -0.68
C LEU A 215 4.52 -16.40 -0.06
N PRO A 216 4.07 -17.43 0.69
CA PRO A 216 2.68 -17.61 1.12
C PRO A 216 2.00 -16.40 1.76
N GLU A 217 2.75 -15.59 2.52
CA GLU A 217 2.21 -14.42 3.23
C GLU A 217 2.60 -13.06 2.61
N LYS A 218 3.28 -13.08 1.47
CA LYS A 218 3.79 -11.86 0.80
C LYS A 218 3.05 -11.54 -0.50
N LYS A 219 1.96 -12.24 -0.80
CA LYS A 219 1.19 -12.10 -2.05
C LYS A 219 0.79 -10.65 -2.34
N ARG A 220 0.45 -9.86 -1.32
CA ARG A 220 0.07 -8.44 -1.45
C ARG A 220 1.17 -7.57 -2.04
N ILE A 221 2.45 -7.96 -1.93
CA ILE A 221 3.57 -7.21 -2.52
C ILE A 221 3.44 -7.16 -4.05
N ALA A 222 2.80 -8.15 -4.69
CA ALA A 222 2.58 -8.18 -6.12
C ALA A 222 1.76 -6.99 -6.65
N ASP A 223 0.94 -6.36 -5.80
CA ASP A 223 0.13 -5.21 -6.19
C ASP A 223 0.99 -4.02 -6.62
N PHE A 224 2.19 -3.84 -6.03
CA PHE A 224 3.05 -2.72 -6.39
C PHE A 224 3.70 -2.88 -7.78
N PRO A 225 4.36 -4.00 -8.13
CA PRO A 225 4.77 -4.26 -9.51
C PRO A 225 3.62 -4.16 -10.51
N GLN A 226 2.41 -4.60 -10.14
CA GLN A 226 1.26 -4.48 -11.03
C GLN A 226 0.84 -3.01 -11.26
N PHE A 227 0.80 -2.20 -10.20
CA PHE A 227 0.61 -0.75 -10.31
C PHE A 227 1.69 -0.11 -11.20
N MET A 228 2.96 -0.46 -11.02
CA MET A 228 4.06 0.08 -11.82
C MET A 228 3.95 -0.28 -13.30
N LYS A 229 3.53 -1.50 -13.64
CA LYS A 229 3.22 -1.90 -15.02
C LYS A 229 2.13 -1.00 -15.63
N ASN A 230 1.06 -0.76 -14.88
CA ASN A 230 -0.05 0.09 -15.35
C ASN A 230 0.39 1.56 -15.52
N ARG A 231 1.23 2.08 -14.62
CA ARG A 231 1.80 3.43 -14.70
C ARG A 231 2.73 3.56 -15.91
N ILE A 232 3.63 2.60 -16.12
CA ILE A 232 4.50 2.54 -17.32
C ILE A 232 3.66 2.54 -18.60
N ALA A 233 2.64 1.69 -18.67
CA ALA A 233 1.76 1.60 -19.84
C ALA A 233 0.89 2.85 -20.09
N SER A 234 0.88 3.82 -19.17
CA SER A 234 0.17 5.09 -19.32
C SER A 234 1.07 6.25 -19.78
N LEU A 235 2.35 5.99 -20.04
CA LEU A 235 3.35 7.00 -20.38
C LEU A 235 3.94 6.72 -21.78
N ASP A 236 3.49 7.47 -22.78
CA ASP A 236 3.85 7.25 -24.19
C ASP A 236 5.33 7.56 -24.49
N ASN A 237 5.96 8.39 -23.66
CA ASN A 237 7.38 8.75 -23.74
C ASN A 237 8.30 7.82 -22.92
N LEU A 238 7.77 6.70 -22.40
CA LEU A 238 8.53 5.67 -21.69
C LEU A 238 8.51 4.36 -22.48
N MET A 239 9.67 3.95 -23.00
CA MET A 239 9.86 2.70 -23.73
C MET A 239 10.43 1.61 -22.81
N LEU A 240 9.65 0.58 -22.52
CA LEU A 240 10.10 -0.62 -21.80
C LEU A 240 10.65 -1.68 -22.77
N GLN A 241 11.86 -2.17 -22.52
CA GLN A 241 12.47 -3.30 -23.24
C GLN A 241 12.84 -4.40 -22.24
N ILE A 242 12.04 -5.47 -22.22
CA ILE A 242 12.30 -6.70 -21.47
C ILE A 242 13.15 -7.69 -22.29
N GLY A 243 13.81 -8.64 -21.62
CA GLY A 243 14.73 -9.58 -22.26
C GLY A 243 15.99 -8.91 -22.85
N LYS A 244 16.22 -7.64 -22.51
CA LYS A 244 17.32 -6.82 -23.01
C LYS A 244 18.29 -6.53 -21.88
N ARG A 245 19.34 -7.35 -21.78
CA ARG A 245 20.48 -7.01 -20.92
C ARG A 245 21.19 -5.78 -21.49
N ALA A 246 21.34 -4.76 -20.65
CA ALA A 246 22.08 -3.55 -21.02
C ALA A 246 23.58 -3.81 -21.01
N ASP A 247 24.26 -3.23 -21.98
CA ASP A 247 25.73 -3.13 -22.08
C ASP A 247 26.11 -1.72 -22.53
N VAL A 248 27.40 -1.41 -22.53
CA VAL A 248 27.89 -0.06 -22.88
C VAL A 248 27.45 0.35 -24.29
N ALA A 249 27.48 -0.58 -25.25
CA ALA A 249 27.15 -0.30 -26.64
C ALA A 249 25.65 0.02 -26.82
N SER A 250 24.77 -0.81 -26.26
CA SER A 250 23.31 -0.64 -26.33
C SER A 250 22.84 0.61 -25.59
N VAL A 251 23.45 0.94 -24.45
CA VAL A 251 23.14 2.18 -23.72
C VAL A 251 23.63 3.39 -24.51
N SER A 252 24.85 3.36 -25.06
CA SER A 252 25.41 4.48 -25.83
C SER A 252 24.61 4.75 -27.12
N ALA A 253 24.07 3.72 -27.76
CA ALA A 253 23.23 3.86 -28.96
C ALA A 253 21.95 4.68 -28.70
N LEU A 254 21.47 4.72 -27.45
CA LEU A 254 20.30 5.53 -27.05
C LEU A 254 20.66 7.00 -26.79
N ARG A 255 21.94 7.39 -26.88
CA ARG A 255 22.45 8.75 -26.64
C ARG A 255 21.88 9.35 -25.33
N PRO A 256 22.14 8.71 -24.17
CA PRO A 256 21.61 9.15 -22.89
C PRO A 256 22.24 10.46 -22.45
N HIS A 257 21.41 11.35 -21.89
CA HIS A 257 21.88 12.49 -21.10
C HIS A 257 22.00 12.12 -19.62
N LEU A 258 21.19 11.16 -19.16
CA LEU A 258 21.22 10.61 -17.81
C LEU A 258 21.10 9.09 -17.88
N ILE A 259 21.93 8.41 -17.10
CA ILE A 259 21.84 6.97 -16.89
C ILE A 259 21.48 6.72 -15.43
N VAL A 260 20.45 5.92 -15.19
CA VAL A 260 20.07 5.45 -13.85
C VAL A 260 20.37 3.97 -13.76
N ASN A 261 21.36 3.60 -12.95
CA ASN A 261 21.68 2.21 -12.69
C ASN A 261 20.85 1.66 -11.52
N ALA A 262 19.89 0.78 -11.80
CA ALA A 262 18.99 0.14 -10.85
C ALA A 262 19.00 -1.40 -10.98
N THR A 263 20.17 -1.98 -11.26
CA THR A 263 20.35 -3.43 -11.51
C THR A 263 20.11 -4.34 -10.29
N GLY A 264 19.74 -3.79 -9.14
CA GLY A 264 19.48 -4.54 -7.92
C GLY A 264 20.75 -5.05 -7.25
N SER A 265 20.65 -6.20 -6.60
CA SER A 265 21.71 -6.81 -5.80
C SER A 265 21.70 -8.33 -5.92
N THR A 266 22.84 -8.96 -5.67
CA THR A 266 22.96 -10.42 -5.51
C THR A 266 23.18 -10.76 -4.04
N PRO A 267 22.58 -11.85 -3.52
CA PRO A 267 22.90 -12.33 -2.18
C PRO A 267 24.41 -12.58 -2.01
N LEU A 268 24.95 -12.18 -0.87
CA LEU A 268 26.32 -12.53 -0.50
C LEU A 268 26.37 -14.01 -0.12
N LEU A 269 27.27 -14.77 -0.73
CA LEU A 269 27.60 -16.12 -0.26
C LEU A 269 28.70 -16.01 0.80
N PRO A 270 28.43 -16.27 2.09
CA PRO A 270 29.45 -16.15 3.12
C PRO A 270 30.56 -17.19 2.91
N PRO A 271 31.83 -16.87 3.22
CA PRO A 271 32.97 -17.77 3.02
C PRO A 271 33.01 -18.86 4.12
N ILE A 272 31.96 -19.69 4.18
CA ILE A 272 31.86 -20.84 5.07
C ILE A 272 32.31 -22.08 4.30
N GLU A 273 33.22 -22.84 4.90
CA GLU A 273 33.74 -24.07 4.30
C GLU A 273 32.57 -25.04 3.98
N ARG A 274 32.53 -25.55 2.73
CA ARG A 274 31.47 -26.42 2.16
C ARG A 274 30.13 -25.77 1.82
N LEU A 275 29.98 -24.45 1.96
CA LEU A 275 28.74 -23.72 1.61
C LEU A 275 28.74 -23.25 0.14
N ALA A 276 29.92 -22.94 -0.40
CA ALA A 276 30.14 -22.91 -1.83
C ALA A 276 30.18 -24.36 -2.32
N GLY A 277 29.03 -24.89 -2.71
CA GLY A 277 28.96 -26.20 -3.38
C GLY A 277 29.95 -26.20 -4.55
N LYS A 278 31.02 -26.98 -4.41
CA LYS A 278 31.75 -27.46 -5.59
C LYS A 278 30.76 -28.35 -6.34
N HIS A 279 30.40 -27.93 -7.54
CA HIS A 279 30.08 -28.89 -8.59
C HIS A 279 31.27 -29.82 -8.80
#